data_AF-A0AAX3W580-F1
#
_entry.id   AF-A0AAX3W580-F1
#
_cell.length_a   1.000
_cell.length_b   1.000
_cell.length_c   1.000
_cell.angle_alpha   90.00
_cell.angle_beta   90.00
_cell.angle_gamma   90.00
#
_symmetry.space_group_name_H-M   'P 1'
#
loop_
_entity.id
_entity.type
_entity.pdbx_description
1 polymer ?
#
loop_
_entity_poly.entity_id
_entity_poly.type
_entity_poly.pdbx_seq_one_letter_code
_entity_poly.pdbx_strand_id
1 'polypeptide(L)'
;MKNLIPVILVICFTIFTGYLMITGEMGTDEKDDKATEQKKDAKSSKEKKEKKEEKQDSEMKINNQQDLAEIIYSKKDEKTKMDAYNQAVEKKILPRSNNYQEAVYAYEESVQIKESKSE
;
A
#
# COMPACT_ATOMS: atom_id res chain seq x y z
N MET A 1 -19.46 15.03 38.10
CA MET A 1 -18.85 13.78 37.60
C MET A 1 -17.71 14.15 36.67
N LYS A 2 -16.45 14.14 37.15
CA LYS A 2 -15.30 14.71 36.43
C LYS A 2 -14.38 13.66 35.75
N ASN A 3 -14.71 12.38 35.92
CA ASN A 3 -13.93 11.25 35.39
C ASN A 3 -14.72 10.43 34.34
N LEU A 4 -15.64 11.07 33.61
CA LEU A 4 -16.47 10.40 32.60
C LEU A 4 -15.67 10.05 31.33
N ILE A 5 -14.67 10.87 31.00
CA ILE A 5 -13.83 10.73 29.81
C ILE A 5 -13.10 9.36 29.74
N PRO A 6 -12.40 8.88 30.80
CA PRO A 6 -11.74 7.58 30.73
C PRO A 6 -12.74 6.42 30.58
N VAL A 7 -13.95 6.55 31.15
CA VAL A 7 -14.99 5.53 31.06
C VAL A 7 -15.51 5.42 29.63
N ILE A 8 -15.73 6.55 28.96
CA ILE A 8 -16.16 6.59 27.55
C ILE A 8 -15.08 5.98 26.65
N LEU A 9 -13.81 6.30 26.88
CA LEU A 9 -12.70 5.75 26.09
C LEU A 9 -12.64 4.23 26.16
N VAL A 10 -12.75 3.64 27.36
CA VAL A 10 -12.71 2.18 27.53
C VAL A 10 -13.86 1.50 26.77
N ILE A 11 -15.07 2.08 26.80
CA ILE A 11 -16.23 1.54 26.08
C ILE A 11 -16.04 1.67 24.55
N CYS A 12 -15.48 2.78 24.08
CA CYS A 12 -15.18 2.95 22.66
C CYS A 12 -14.15 1.93 22.16
N PHE A 13 -13.10 1.66 22.94
CA PHE A 13 -12.07 0.68 22.58
C PHE A 13 -12.62 -0.75 22.49
N THR A 14 -13.53 -1.16 23.38
CA THR A 14 -14.10 -2.51 23.35
C THR A 14 -15.06 -2.74 22.19
N ILE A 15 -15.85 -1.74 21.82
CA ILE A 15 -16.74 -1.83 20.65
C ILE A 15 -15.90 -1.83 19.35
N PHE A 16 -14.83 -1.04 19.30
CA PHE A 16 -13.95 -0.96 18.14
C PHE A 16 -13.20 -2.27 17.85
N THR A 17 -12.70 -2.95 18.88
CA THR A 17 -12.03 -4.26 18.71
C THR A 17 -13.00 -5.35 18.28
N GLY A 18 -14.22 -5.38 18.83
CA GLY A 18 -15.28 -6.29 18.38
C GLY A 18 -15.71 -6.03 16.94
N TYR A 19 -15.84 -4.76 16.55
CA TYR A 19 -16.16 -4.38 15.17
C TYR A 19 -15.07 -4.84 14.19
N LEU A 20 -13.78 -4.66 14.54
CA LEU A 20 -12.65 -5.13 13.72
C LEU A 20 -12.59 -6.65 13.59
N MET A 21 -12.92 -7.42 14.65
CA MET A 21 -13.00 -8.88 14.55
C MET A 21 -14.12 -9.31 13.59
N ILE A 22 -15.30 -8.69 13.67
CA ILE A 22 -16.44 -9.02 12.80
C ILE A 22 -16.15 -8.65 11.34
N THR A 23 -15.51 -7.50 11.10
CA THR A 23 -15.15 -7.08 9.72
C THR A 23 -13.89 -7.77 9.19
N GLY A 24 -13.04 -8.31 10.06
CA GLY A 24 -11.84 -9.07 9.70
C GLY A 24 -12.12 -10.50 9.19
N GLU A 25 -13.30 -11.07 9.50
CA GLU A 25 -13.71 -12.40 9.04
C GLU A 25 -14.66 -12.40 7.82
N MET A 26 -14.91 -11.24 7.18
CA MET A 26 -15.51 -11.22 5.83
C MET A 26 -14.41 -11.31 4.77
N GLY A 27 -13.77 -12.48 4.71
CA GLY A 27 -12.61 -12.67 3.86
C GLY A 27 -12.17 -14.10 3.58
N THR A 28 -12.96 -15.15 3.86
CA THR A 28 -12.86 -16.45 3.17
C THR A 28 -14.08 -17.30 3.49
N ASP A 29 -14.96 -17.46 2.51
CA ASP A 29 -15.96 -18.52 2.50
C ASP A 29 -15.30 -19.90 2.50
N GLU A 30 -15.92 -20.76 3.30
CA GLU A 30 -15.94 -22.22 3.36
C GLU A 30 -15.36 -23.02 2.18
N LYS A 31 -14.61 -24.08 2.53
CA LYS A 31 -15.12 -25.46 2.45
C LYS A 31 -14.18 -26.46 3.12
N ASP A 32 -14.71 -27.09 4.17
CA ASP A 32 -14.34 -28.44 4.57
C ASP A 32 -14.49 -29.38 3.37
N ASP A 33 -13.41 -30.02 2.95
CA ASP A 33 -13.44 -31.41 2.47
C ASP A 33 -12.02 -31.98 2.26
N LYS A 34 -11.72 -33.01 3.05
CA LYS A 34 -10.79 -34.13 2.83
C LYS A 34 -9.49 -33.94 2.01
N ALA A 35 -8.41 -34.20 2.75
CA ALA A 35 -7.39 -35.21 2.45
C ALA A 35 -6.15 -34.84 1.60
N THR A 36 -5.01 -35.24 2.20
CA THR A 36 -3.78 -35.75 1.58
C THR A 36 -2.61 -34.79 1.49
N GLU A 37 -1.63 -35.09 2.34
CA GLU A 37 -0.20 -34.85 2.25
C GLU A 37 0.33 -34.67 0.81
N GLN A 38 1.22 -33.70 0.60
CA GLN A 38 2.66 -33.96 0.35
C GLN A 38 3.42 -32.68 -0.04
N LYS A 39 4.58 -32.55 0.59
CA LYS A 39 5.66 -31.60 0.24
C LYS A 39 6.09 -31.74 -1.22
N LYS A 40 6.48 -30.63 -1.86
CA LYS A 40 7.78 -30.47 -2.59
C LYS A 40 7.93 -29.08 -3.21
N ASP A 41 9.16 -28.60 -3.11
CA ASP A 41 9.74 -27.37 -3.64
C ASP A 41 9.53 -27.15 -5.14
N ALA A 42 9.28 -25.89 -5.56
CA ALA A 42 9.85 -25.26 -6.75
C ALA A 42 9.33 -23.84 -6.98
N LYS A 43 10.26 -22.87 -6.98
CA LYS A 43 10.45 -21.83 -8.01
C LYS A 43 9.25 -21.52 -8.95
N SER A 44 8.61 -20.36 -8.78
CA SER A 44 7.99 -19.54 -9.84
C SER A 44 7.30 -18.36 -9.19
N SER A 45 7.76 -17.13 -9.41
CA SER A 45 7.13 -16.18 -10.35
C SER A 45 5.60 -16.10 -10.28
N LYS A 46 5.17 -14.85 -10.13
CA LYS A 46 3.95 -14.20 -10.63
C LYS A 46 2.71 -14.12 -9.73
N GLU A 47 2.31 -12.85 -9.64
CA GLU A 47 0.94 -12.36 -9.65
C GLU A 47 0.15 -12.53 -8.36
N LYS A 48 0.45 -11.66 -7.37
CA LYS A 48 -0.61 -11.14 -6.52
C LYS A 48 -1.21 -9.90 -7.17
N LYS A 49 -2.23 -10.19 -7.98
CA LYS A 49 -3.15 -9.27 -8.62
C LYS A 49 -3.97 -8.61 -7.51
N GLU A 50 -3.46 -7.51 -6.95
CA GLU A 50 -4.25 -6.68 -6.05
C GLU A 50 -5.15 -5.73 -6.84
N LYS A 51 -6.42 -5.82 -6.48
CA LYS A 51 -7.58 -5.33 -7.17
C LYS A 51 -7.67 -3.83 -6.94
N LYS A 52 -7.17 -3.08 -7.93
CA LYS A 52 -7.64 -1.77 -8.40
C LYS A 52 -8.76 -1.15 -7.55
N GLU A 53 -8.39 -0.36 -6.55
CA GLU A 53 -9.23 0.68 -5.99
C GLU A 53 -9.05 1.99 -6.78
N GLU A 54 -10.08 2.81 -6.76
CA GLU A 54 -10.52 3.66 -7.85
C GLU A 54 -9.54 4.74 -8.32
N LYS A 55 -9.52 4.90 -9.64
CA LYS A 55 -8.99 6.06 -10.35
C LYS A 55 -9.55 7.35 -9.75
N GLN A 56 -8.76 8.02 -8.94
CA GLN A 56 -8.83 9.47 -8.88
C GLN A 56 -8.03 9.96 -10.09
N ASP A 57 -8.71 10.14 -11.23
CA ASP A 57 -8.20 10.78 -12.46
C ASP A 57 -7.86 12.25 -12.17
N SER A 58 -6.87 12.48 -11.32
CA SER A 58 -5.98 13.63 -11.46
C SER A 58 -4.83 13.11 -12.29
N GLU A 59 -4.98 13.24 -13.61
CA GLU A 59 -3.93 12.96 -14.57
C GLU A 59 -2.79 13.95 -14.31
N MET A 60 -1.97 13.64 -13.31
CA MET A 60 -0.78 14.42 -12.99
C MET A 60 0.16 14.22 -14.17
N LYS A 61 0.53 15.33 -14.81
CA LYS A 61 1.44 15.33 -15.96
C LYS A 61 2.86 15.03 -15.47
N ILE A 62 3.11 13.76 -15.18
CA ILE A 62 4.41 13.23 -14.80
C ILE A 62 4.99 12.57 -16.05
N ASN A 63 5.91 13.26 -16.72
CA ASN A 63 6.57 12.76 -17.94
C ASN A 63 8.01 12.34 -17.65
N ASN A 64 8.63 12.94 -16.63
CA ASN A 64 10.01 12.66 -16.26
C ASN A 64 10.17 12.59 -14.72
N GLN A 65 11.38 12.28 -14.28
CA GLN A 65 11.71 12.13 -12.86
C GLN A 65 11.64 13.45 -12.09
N GLN A 66 11.95 14.58 -12.73
CA GLN A 66 11.90 15.91 -12.12
C GLN A 66 10.44 16.33 -11.84
N ASP A 67 9.53 16.11 -12.80
CA ASP A 67 8.09 16.35 -12.61
C ASP A 67 7.56 15.59 -11.39
N LEU A 68 8.02 14.35 -11.20
CA LEU A 68 7.66 13.55 -10.03
C LEU A 68 8.26 14.15 -8.75
N ALA A 69 9.54 14.50 -8.76
CA ALA A 69 10.23 15.04 -7.59
C ALA A 69 9.53 16.31 -7.06
N GLU A 70 9.08 17.19 -7.95
CA GLU A 70 8.31 18.39 -7.58
C GLU A 70 7.05 18.03 -6.79
N ILE A 71 6.33 16.97 -7.17
CA ILE A 71 5.13 16.52 -6.46
C ILE A 71 5.50 15.86 -5.13
N ILE A 72 6.50 14.98 -5.11
CA ILE A 72 6.95 14.23 -3.93
C ILE A 72 7.42 15.17 -2.81
N TYR A 73 8.22 16.18 -3.15
CA TYR A 73 8.72 17.15 -2.18
C TYR A 73 7.78 18.35 -1.96
N SER A 74 6.59 18.36 -2.58
CA SER A 74 5.59 19.39 -2.33
C SER A 74 4.90 19.23 -0.97
N LYS A 75 4.04 20.22 -0.65
CA LYS A 75 3.15 20.19 0.53
C LYS A 75 1.85 19.41 0.31
N LYS A 76 1.73 18.64 -0.78
CA LYS A 76 0.57 17.76 -1.02
C LYS A 76 0.48 16.68 0.06
N ASP A 77 -0.71 16.12 0.24
CA ASP A 77 -0.92 15.00 1.15
C ASP A 77 -0.23 13.72 0.64
N GLU A 78 -0.03 12.78 1.57
CA GLU A 78 0.71 11.54 1.31
C GLU A 78 0.05 10.67 0.24
N LYS A 79 -1.29 10.61 0.22
CA LYS A 79 -2.03 9.86 -0.78
C LYS A 79 -1.75 10.42 -2.18
N THR A 80 -1.84 11.74 -2.36
CA THR A 80 -1.54 12.40 -3.63
C THR A 80 -0.10 12.13 -4.09
N LYS A 81 0.87 12.12 -3.17
CA LYS A 81 2.27 11.81 -3.48
C LYS A 81 2.47 10.34 -3.88
N MET A 82 1.85 9.42 -3.16
CA MET A 82 1.89 7.99 -3.47
C MET A 82 1.21 7.68 -4.80
N ASP A 83 0.09 8.33 -5.11
CA ASP A 83 -0.59 8.20 -6.40
C ASP A 83 0.31 8.67 -7.55
N ALA A 84 0.99 9.82 -7.37
CA ALA A 84 1.96 10.33 -8.33
C ALA A 84 3.14 9.36 -8.53
N TYR A 85 3.69 8.83 -7.45
CA TYR A 85 4.75 7.83 -7.49
C TYR A 85 4.30 6.55 -8.22
N ASN A 86 3.12 6.03 -7.92
CA ASN A 86 2.56 4.85 -8.58
C ASN A 86 2.38 5.08 -10.09
N GLN A 87 1.87 6.24 -10.50
CA GLN A 87 1.79 6.62 -11.92
C GLN A 87 3.17 6.65 -12.59
N ALA A 88 4.19 7.17 -11.92
CA ALA A 88 5.54 7.21 -12.47
C ALA A 88 6.15 5.81 -12.65
N VAL A 89 5.88 4.89 -11.72
CA VAL A 89 6.25 3.48 -11.80
C VAL A 89 5.51 2.80 -12.97
N GLU A 90 4.20 3.02 -13.11
CA GLU A 90 3.41 2.49 -14.23
C GLU A 90 3.92 2.99 -15.58
N LYS A 91 4.32 4.26 -15.67
CA LYS A 91 4.95 4.86 -16.85
C LYS A 91 6.41 4.44 -17.05
N LYS A 92 6.97 3.60 -16.18
CA LYS A 92 8.37 3.13 -16.20
C LYS A 92 9.41 4.25 -16.14
N ILE A 93 9.07 5.40 -15.55
CA ILE A 93 10.00 6.52 -15.32
C ILE A 93 11.04 6.15 -14.24
N LEU A 94 10.57 5.40 -13.24
CA LEU A 94 11.36 4.88 -12.12
C LEU A 94 11.00 3.40 -11.86
N PRO A 95 11.96 2.60 -11.35
CA PRO A 95 11.66 1.26 -10.86
C PRO A 95 10.80 1.34 -9.60
N ARG A 96 10.13 0.24 -9.24
CA ARG A 96 9.36 0.17 -7.99
C ARG A 96 10.29 -0.12 -6.79
N SER A 97 10.22 0.74 -5.78
CA SER A 97 10.78 0.59 -4.44
C SER A 97 9.98 -0.42 -3.59
N ASN A 98 10.60 -0.94 -2.53
CA ASN A 98 9.96 -1.82 -1.54
C ASN A 98 9.23 -1.04 -0.43
N ASN A 99 9.48 0.27 -0.30
CA ASN A 99 8.81 1.15 0.64
C ASN A 99 7.50 1.67 0.03
N TYR A 100 6.37 1.25 0.59
CA TYR A 100 5.04 1.59 0.07
C TYR A 100 4.25 2.54 0.96
N GLN A 101 4.79 2.87 2.14
CA GLN A 101 4.07 3.67 3.14
C GLN A 101 4.31 5.17 2.97
N GLU A 102 5.48 5.54 2.44
CA GLU A 102 5.93 6.93 2.35
C GLU A 102 6.55 7.21 0.97
N ALA A 103 5.96 8.16 0.25
CA ALA A 103 6.27 8.48 -1.13
C ALA A 103 7.67 9.05 -1.32
N VAL A 104 8.18 9.77 -0.30
CA VAL A 104 9.54 10.30 -0.31
C VAL A 104 10.56 9.15 -0.27
N TYR A 105 10.42 8.23 0.69
CA TYR A 105 11.30 7.07 0.78
C TYR A 105 11.15 6.15 -0.43
N ALA A 106 9.93 5.97 -0.93
CA ALA A 106 9.66 5.20 -2.13
C ALA A 106 10.42 5.78 -3.34
N TYR A 107 10.33 7.10 -3.53
CA TYR A 107 11.03 7.82 -4.59
C TYR A 107 12.55 7.69 -4.45
N GLU A 108 13.11 7.94 -3.28
CA GLU A 108 14.56 7.93 -3.04
C GLU A 108 15.18 6.54 -3.26
N GLU A 109 14.54 5.49 -2.72
CA GLU A 109 14.97 4.11 -2.98
C GLU A 109 14.85 3.76 -4.46
N SER A 110 13.77 4.17 -5.13
CA SER A 110 13.61 3.96 -6.57
C SER A 110 14.70 4.64 -7.41
N VAL A 111 15.15 5.84 -7.02
CA VAL A 111 16.28 6.52 -7.68
C VAL A 111 17.57 5.72 -7.47
N GLN A 112 17.85 5.27 -6.26
CA GLN A 112 19.03 4.45 -5.96
C GLN A 112 19.02 3.10 -6.73
N ILE A 113 17.87 2.44 -6.83
CA ILE A 113 17.70 1.21 -7.63
C ILE A 113 17.96 1.49 -9.11
N LYS A 114 17.55 2.66 -9.61
CA LYS A 114 17.77 3.03 -11.02
C LYS A 114 19.24 3.27 -11.31
N GLU A 115 19.93 3.98 -10.42
CA GLU A 115 21.36 4.28 -10.54
C GLU A 115 22.22 3.01 -10.45
N SER A 116 21.95 2.15 -9.45
CA SER A 116 22.66 0.87 -9.28
C SER A 116 22.43 -0.14 -10.41
N LYS A 117 21.34 -0.02 -11.18
CA LYS A 117 21.10 -0.82 -12.39
C LYS A 117 21.75 -0.24 -13.65
N SER A 118 22.15 1.02 -13.62
CA SER A 118 22.80 1.69 -14.76
C SER A 118 24.33 1.56 -14.75
N GLU A 119 24.91 1.05 -13.66
CA GLU A 119 26.30 0.57 -13.58
C GLU A 119 26.43 -0.89 -14.07
#